data_AF-A0A953PRL6-F1
#
_entry.id   AF-A0A953PRL6-F1
#
_cell.length_a   1.000
_cell.length_b   1.000
_cell.length_c   1.000
_cell.angle_alpha   90.00
_cell.angle_beta   90.00
_cell.angle_gamma   90.00
#
_symmetry.space_group_name_H-M   'P 1'
#
loop_
_entity.id
_entity.type
_entity.pdbx_description
1 polymer ?
#
loop_
_entity_poly.entity_id
_entity_poly.type
_entity_poly.pdbx_seq_one_letter_code
_entity_poly.pdbx_strand_id
1 'polypeptide(L)'
;MSVFRSSREIPATPQAVFAAFQDPTWLARWWGPNGNTNTFHRFEFRDGGSWLFTMHGPLVSWYRVFENSAFAENARRFLETSNEQNMERLAVEVGRVH
;
A
#
# COMPACT_ATOMS: atom_id res chain seq x y z
N MET A 1 -19.14 11.85 2.95
CA MET A 1 -17.74 11.42 2.86
C MET A 1 -17.68 10.02 3.47
N SER A 2 -17.31 9.00 2.69
CA SER A 2 -17.29 7.62 3.17
C SER A 2 -15.87 7.24 3.56
N VAL A 3 -15.70 6.70 4.77
CA VAL A 3 -14.41 6.20 5.28
C VAL A 3 -14.47 4.68 5.33
N PHE A 4 -13.51 4.02 4.69
CA PHE A 4 -13.34 2.57 4.77
C PHE A 4 -12.22 2.25 5.75
N ARG A 5 -12.44 1.30 6.65
CA ARG A 5 -11.44 0.83 7.63
C ARG A 5 -11.14 -0.64 7.39
N SER A 6 -9.86 -0.97 7.35
CA SER A 6 -9.37 -2.35 7.36
C SER A 6 -8.34 -2.49 8.49
N SER A 7 -8.26 -3.67 9.10
CA SER A 7 -7.35 -3.96 10.20
C SER A 7 -6.92 -5.42 10.16
N ARG A 8 -5.67 -5.68 10.49
CA ARG A 8 -5.09 -7.02 10.60
C ARG A 8 -4.05 -7.06 11.72
N GLU A 9 -3.99 -8.17 12.43
CA GLU A 9 -2.87 -8.45 13.33
C GLU A 9 -1.66 -8.93 12.54
N ILE A 10 -0.51 -8.28 12.75
CA ILE A 10 0.75 -8.62 12.10
C ILE A 10 1.69 -9.12 13.21
N PRO A 11 2.24 -10.35 13.10
CA PRO A 11 3.14 -10.92 14.10
C PRO A 11 4.55 -10.32 13.96
N ALA A 12 4.66 -9.01 14.12
CA ALA A 12 5.91 -8.25 14.08
C ALA A 12 5.83 -7.08 15.06
N THR A 13 6.99 -6.54 15.44
CA THR A 13 7.03 -5.36 16.33
C THR A 13 6.50 -4.12 15.61
N PRO A 14 5.89 -3.15 16.32
CA PRO A 14 5.50 -1.88 15.73
C PRO A 14 6.64 -1.15 15.02
N GLN A 15 7.87 -1.27 15.54
CA GLN A 15 9.08 -0.71 14.95
C GLN A 15 9.41 -1.35 13.60
N ALA A 16 9.32 -2.69 13.49
CA ALA A 16 9.55 -3.40 12.22
C ALA A 16 8.51 -3.03 11.17
N VAL A 17 7.23 -2.93 11.58
CA VAL A 17 6.15 -2.47 10.70
C VAL A 17 6.43 -1.05 10.23
N PHE A 18 6.77 -0.13 11.13
CA PHE A 18 7.07 1.26 10.78
C PHE A 18 8.28 1.37 9.85
N ALA A 19 9.37 0.63 10.11
CA ALA A 19 10.55 0.59 9.26
C ALA A 19 10.23 0.15 7.82
N ALA A 20 9.30 -0.79 7.63
CA ALA A 20 8.85 -1.23 6.31
C ALA A 20 8.11 -0.15 5.50
N PHE A 21 7.59 0.89 6.16
CA PHE A 21 7.07 2.09 5.50
C PHE A 21 8.14 3.17 5.28
N GLN A 22 9.20 3.20 6.09
CA GLN A 22 10.23 4.25 6.08
C GLN A 22 11.32 4.05 5.01
N ASP A 23 11.60 2.81 4.63
CA ASP A 23 12.62 2.51 3.63
C ASP A 23 11.96 2.27 2.26
N PRO A 24 12.21 3.14 1.24
CA PRO A 24 11.65 2.97 -0.09
C PRO A 24 12.07 1.66 -0.76
N THR A 25 13.22 1.09 -0.37
CA THR A 25 13.74 -0.18 -0.89
C THR A 25 12.93 -1.37 -0.38
N TRP A 26 12.49 -1.31 0.88
CA TRP A 26 11.59 -2.32 1.43
C TRP A 26 10.17 -2.10 0.93
N LEU A 27 9.69 -0.86 0.99
CA LEU A 27 8.36 -0.49 0.53
C LEU A 27 8.13 -0.89 -0.94
N ALA A 28 9.14 -0.77 -1.79
CA ALA A 28 9.14 -1.22 -3.19
C ALA A 28 8.74 -2.69 -3.37
N ARG A 29 9.01 -3.55 -2.39
CA ARG A 29 8.84 -5.00 -2.49
C ARG A 29 7.42 -5.45 -2.18
N TRP A 30 6.67 -4.67 -1.40
CA TRP A 30 5.39 -5.13 -0.86
C TRP A 30 4.23 -4.16 -1.10
N TRP A 31 4.50 -2.87 -1.33
CA TRP A 31 3.44 -1.89 -1.55
C TRP A 31 2.68 -2.15 -2.86
N GLY A 32 1.36 -2.21 -2.78
CA GLY A 32 0.47 -2.45 -3.93
C GLY A 32 -0.04 -3.90 -4.02
N PRO A 33 -1.07 -4.13 -4.85
CA PRO A 33 -1.73 -5.44 -4.99
C PRO A 33 -0.76 -6.59 -5.29
N ASN A 34 -1.19 -7.82 -5.00
CA ASN A 34 -0.38 -9.02 -5.25
C ASN A 34 0.12 -9.08 -6.71
N GLY A 35 1.41 -9.36 -6.88
CA GLY A 35 2.07 -9.41 -8.18
C GLY A 35 2.75 -8.11 -8.61
N ASN A 36 2.61 -7.02 -7.83
CA ASN A 36 3.20 -5.73 -8.15
C ASN A 36 4.52 -5.51 -7.39
N THR A 37 5.53 -4.91 -8.02
CA THR A 37 6.72 -4.32 -7.39
C THR A 37 6.76 -2.84 -7.73
N ASN A 38 7.59 -2.03 -7.05
CA ASN A 38 7.69 -0.61 -7.37
C ASN A 38 9.13 -0.15 -7.58
N THR A 39 9.29 0.89 -8.38
CA THR A 39 10.50 1.71 -8.41
C THR A 39 10.14 3.09 -7.87
N PHE A 40 10.73 3.49 -6.75
CA PHE A 40 10.57 4.83 -6.18
C PHE A 40 11.57 5.80 -6.82
N HIS A 41 11.06 6.87 -7.44
CA HIS A 41 11.84 7.96 -8.02
C HIS A 41 11.99 9.14 -7.06
N ARG A 42 11.00 9.34 -6.20
CA ARG A 42 11.03 10.29 -5.08
C ARG A 42 10.34 9.66 -3.89
N PHE A 43 10.94 9.82 -2.73
CA PHE A 43 10.36 9.36 -1.48
C PHE A 43 10.80 10.28 -0.34
N GLU A 44 9.85 11.06 0.18
CA GLU A 44 10.07 11.94 1.32
C GLU A 44 9.20 11.45 2.50
N PHE A 45 9.82 10.75 3.46
CA PHE A 45 9.11 10.24 4.64
C PHE A 45 9.04 11.30 5.75
N ARG A 46 8.21 12.32 5.52
CA ARG A 46 7.95 13.42 6.46
C ARG A 46 6.56 14.00 6.23
N ASP A 47 6.05 14.75 7.19
CA ASP A 47 4.79 15.46 7.03
C ASP A 47 4.86 16.41 5.82
N GLY A 48 3.86 16.33 4.94
CA GLY A 48 3.82 17.07 3.67
C GLY A 48 4.81 16.58 2.61
N GLY A 49 5.51 15.47 2.84
CA GLY A 49 6.41 14.85 1.86
C GLY A 49 5.67 14.23 0.67
N SER A 50 6.35 14.14 -0.47
CA SER A 50 5.81 13.59 -1.71
C SER A 50 6.48 12.28 -2.11
N TRP A 51 5.69 11.32 -2.59
CA TRP A 51 6.19 10.06 -3.15
C TRP A 51 5.87 10.00 -4.64
N LEU A 52 6.87 9.69 -5.46
CA LEU A 52 6.73 9.42 -6.89
C LEU A 52 7.32 8.05 -7.17
N PHE A 53 6.50 7.12 -7.66
CA PHE A 53 6.94 5.76 -7.95
C PHE A 53 6.22 5.20 -9.18
N THR A 54 6.87 4.26 -9.85
CA THR A 54 6.27 3.44 -10.90
C THR A 54 5.95 2.06 -10.31
N MET A 55 4.73 1.59 -10.49
CA MET A 55 4.31 0.24 -10.07
C MET A 55 4.39 -0.71 -11.26
N HIS A 56 5.19 -1.76 -11.12
CA HIS A 56 5.41 -2.82 -12.11
C HIS A 56 4.59 -4.05 -11.69
N GLY A 57 3.56 -4.40 -12.45
CA GLY A 57 2.77 -5.61 -12.25
C GLY A 57 2.12 -6.03 -13.56
N PRO A 58 1.43 -7.18 -13.63
CA PRO A 58 0.56 -7.49 -14.76
C PRO A 58 -0.43 -6.32 -14.92
N LEU A 59 -0.29 -5.62 -16.06
CA LEU A 59 -0.79 -4.26 -16.30
C LEU A 59 -2.21 -4.03 -15.78
N VAL A 60 -2.36 -3.14 -14.79
CA VAL A 60 -3.60 -2.40 -14.53
C VAL A 60 -3.24 -0.95 -14.21
N SER A 61 -3.67 -0.01 -15.06
CA SER A 61 -3.53 1.42 -14.82
C SER A 61 -4.80 1.98 -14.17
N TRP A 62 -4.63 2.79 -13.14
CA TRP A 62 -5.71 3.56 -12.52
C TRP A 62 -5.31 5.03 -12.41
N TYR A 63 -6.18 5.93 -12.87
CA TYR A 63 -6.08 7.37 -12.66
C TYR A 63 -7.43 7.84 -12.12
N ARG A 64 -7.50 8.49 -10.94
CA ARG A 64 -8.80 8.87 -10.34
C ARG A 64 -8.77 10.21 -9.61
N VAL A 65 -9.73 11.06 -9.98
CA VAL A 65 -10.30 12.16 -9.20
C VAL A 65 -11.78 11.82 -9.04
N PHE A 66 -12.35 11.99 -7.84
CA PHE A 66 -13.73 11.59 -7.56
C PHE A 66 -14.54 12.70 -6.91
N GLU A 67 -15.70 12.99 -7.50
CA GLU A 67 -16.67 13.96 -6.96
C GLU A 67 -17.93 13.30 -6.37
N ASN A 68 -18.12 11.96 -6.49
CA ASN A 68 -19.40 11.27 -6.22
C ASN A 68 -19.26 10.04 -5.27
N SER A 69 -20.11 9.97 -4.24
CA SER A 69 -20.19 8.89 -3.24
C SER A 69 -20.65 7.53 -3.77
N ALA A 70 -21.56 7.48 -4.74
CA ALA A 70 -22.05 6.20 -5.30
C ALA A 70 -20.93 5.43 -6.02
N PHE A 71 -19.99 6.15 -6.63
CA PHE A 71 -18.83 5.53 -7.26
C PHE A 71 -17.80 5.05 -6.22
N ALA A 72 -17.62 5.79 -5.13
CA ALA A 72 -16.78 5.35 -4.01
C ALA A 72 -17.30 4.04 -3.40
N GLU A 73 -18.62 3.88 -3.28
CA GLU A 73 -19.29 2.65 -2.86
C GLU A 73 -18.97 1.47 -3.80
N ASN A 74 -19.01 1.70 -5.12
CA ASN A 74 -18.71 0.66 -6.12
C ASN A 74 -17.23 0.26 -6.12
N ALA A 75 -16.32 1.18 -5.80
CA ALA A 75 -14.90 0.89 -5.68
C ALA A 75 -14.53 0.16 -4.38
N ARG A 76 -15.45 0.11 -3.39
CA ARG A 76 -15.21 -0.45 -2.05
C ARG A 76 -14.61 -1.84 -2.08
N ARG A 77 -15.24 -2.78 -2.81
CA ARG A 77 -14.78 -4.17 -2.87
C ARG A 77 -13.35 -4.28 -3.41
N PHE A 78 -13.02 -3.50 -4.44
CA PHE A 78 -11.67 -3.47 -5.00
C PHE A 78 -10.65 -2.89 -4.02
N LEU A 79 -11.01 -1.81 -3.31
CA LEU A 79 -10.15 -1.16 -2.32
C LEU A 79 -9.90 -2.05 -1.10
N GLU A 80 -10.95 -2.70 -0.58
CA GLU A 80 -10.86 -3.65 0.52
C GLU A 80 -9.95 -4.83 0.16
N THR A 81 -10.14 -5.45 -1.01
CA THR A 81 -9.28 -6.54 -1.48
C THR A 81 -7.82 -6.08 -1.68
N SER A 82 -7.60 -4.90 -2.26
CA SER A 82 -6.23 -4.37 -2.44
C SER A 82 -5.56 -4.10 -1.09
N ASN A 83 -6.30 -3.60 -0.10
CA ASN A 83 -5.79 -3.38 1.26
C ASN A 83 -5.46 -4.69 1.96
N GLU A 84 -6.31 -5.70 1.87
CA GLU A 84 -6.02 -7.03 2.44
C GLU A 84 -4.74 -7.64 1.86
N GLN A 85 -4.55 -7.55 0.54
CA GLN A 85 -3.34 -8.01 -0.13
C GLN A 85 -2.10 -7.23 0.34
N ASN A 86 -2.19 -5.90 0.44
CA ASN A 86 -1.10 -5.08 0.99
C ASN A 86 -0.71 -5.54 2.40
N MET A 87 -1.69 -5.79 3.28
CA MET A 87 -1.46 -6.22 4.65
C MET A 87 -0.83 -7.62 4.72
N GLU A 88 -1.21 -8.53 3.82
CA GLU A 88 -0.59 -9.86 3.72
C GLU A 88 0.87 -9.78 3.31
N ARG A 89 1.16 -9.00 2.27
CA ARG A 89 2.53 -8.81 1.77
C ARG A 89 3.42 -8.11 2.78
N LEU A 90 2.89 -7.12 3.48
CA LEU A 90 3.58 -6.47 4.58
C LEU A 90 3.94 -7.48 5.67
N ALA A 91 3.00 -8.33 6.10
CA ALA A 91 3.25 -9.35 7.10
C ALA A 91 4.35 -10.34 6.69
N VAL A 92 4.37 -10.74 5.42
CA VAL A 92 5.45 -11.58 4.87
C VAL A 92 6.79 -10.86 4.89
N GLU A 93 6.84 -9.59 4.46
CA GLU A 93 8.11 -8.86 4.37
C GLU A 93 8.72 -8.59 5.75
N VAL A 94 7.94 -8.15 6.74
CA VAL A 94 8.46 -7.90 8.09
C VAL A 94 8.89 -9.19 8.79
N GLY A 95 8.25 -10.32 8.50
CA GLY A 95 8.63 -11.63 9.03
C GLY A 95 9.95 -12.19 8.49
N ARG A 96 10.46 -11.66 7.37
CA ARG A 96 11.77 -12.06 6.80
C ARG A 96 12.96 -11.46 7.54
N VAL A 97 12.74 -10.48 8.40
CA VAL A 97 13.80 -9.68 9.06
C VAL A 97 14.10 -10.22 10.48
N HIS A 98 13.72 -11.47 10.74
CA HIS A 98 13.98 -12.19 11.99
C HIS A 98 14.72 -13.49 11.69
#